data_AF-A0A376NXX4-F1
#
_entry.id   AF-A0A376NXX4-F1
#
_cell.length_a   1.000
_cell.length_b   1.000
_cell.length_c   1.000
_cell.angle_alpha   90.00
_cell.angle_beta   90.00
_cell.angle_gamma   90.00
#
_symmetry.space_group_name_H-M   'P 1'
#
loop_
_entity.id
_entity.type
_entity.pdbx_description
1 polymer ?
#
loop_
_entity_poly.entity_id
_entity_poly.type
_entity_poly.pdbx_seq_one_letter_code
_entity_poly.pdbx_strand_id
1 'polypeptide(L)'
;MESWLIPAAPVTVVEEIKKSRFITMLAHTDGVEAAKAFVESVRAEHPDARHHCVAWVAGAPDDSQQLGFSDDGEPAGTAGKPMLAQLMGSGVGEITAVVVRYYGGICWHRWVSESVWRRRESGAAPANDPTQDAINRIYFAM
;
A
#
# COMPACT_ATOMS: atom_id res chain seq x y z
N MET A 1 -26.21 10.22 2.66
CA MET A 1 -24.76 10.36 2.69
C MET A 1 -24.25 9.15 3.41
N GLU A 2 -23.74 8.16 2.67
CA GLU A 2 -23.06 7.03 3.30
C GLU A 2 -21.77 7.55 3.94
N SER A 3 -21.55 7.20 5.20
CA SER A 3 -20.33 7.51 5.93
C SER A 3 -19.33 6.39 5.70
N TRP A 4 -18.14 6.69 5.19
CA TRP A 4 -17.04 5.73 5.06
C TRP A 4 -15.97 5.96 6.13
N LEU A 5 -15.08 4.98 6.28
CA LEU A 5 -13.93 5.08 7.15
C LEU A 5 -12.80 5.81 6.42
N ILE A 6 -12.06 6.65 7.14
CA ILE A 6 -10.83 7.30 6.68
C ILE A 6 -9.69 6.99 7.66
N PRO A 7 -8.42 7.02 7.21
CA PRO A 7 -7.28 6.86 8.11
C PRO A 7 -7.26 7.98 9.16
N ALA A 8 -7.21 7.62 10.45
CA ALA A 8 -7.16 8.62 11.52
C ALA A 8 -5.77 9.28 11.65
N ALA A 9 -4.72 8.60 11.20
CA ALA A 9 -3.35 9.08 11.22
C ALA A 9 -2.55 8.43 10.07
N PRO A 10 -1.48 9.07 9.60
CA PRO A 10 -0.54 8.41 8.71
C PRO A 10 0.16 7.26 9.44
N VAL A 11 0.42 6.18 8.73
CA VAL A 11 1.08 5.00 9.27
C VAL A 11 2.24 4.62 8.37
N THR A 12 3.35 4.25 8.98
CA THR A 12 4.55 3.79 8.26
C THR A 12 5.03 2.50 8.86
N VAL A 13 5.25 1.51 8.00
CA VAL A 13 5.77 0.20 8.37
C VAL A 13 7.02 -0.07 7.55
N VAL A 14 8.06 -0.54 8.21
CA VAL A 14 9.34 -0.87 7.59
C VAL A 14 9.63 -2.34 7.85
N GLU A 15 9.90 -3.10 6.80
CA GLU A 15 10.29 -4.50 6.91
C GLU A 15 11.51 -4.79 6.04
N GLU A 16 12.37 -5.69 6.53
CA GLU A 16 13.56 -6.13 5.81
C GLU A 16 13.43 -7.61 5.46
N ILE A 17 13.33 -7.91 4.16
CA ILE A 17 13.26 -9.27 3.63
C ILE A 17 14.50 -9.53 2.77
N LYS A 18 15.28 -10.54 3.11
CA LYS A 18 16.43 -11.01 2.29
C LYS A 18 17.35 -9.85 1.85
N LYS A 19 17.71 -8.97 2.80
CA LYS A 19 18.52 -7.74 2.58
C LYS A 19 17.88 -6.64 1.74
N SER A 20 16.62 -6.81 1.30
CA SER A 20 15.85 -5.74 0.67
C SER A 20 14.96 -5.09 1.72
N ARG A 21 14.89 -3.76 1.72
CA ARG A 21 14.08 -2.98 2.65
C ARG A 21 12.82 -2.49 1.95
N PHE A 22 11.68 -2.79 2.54
CA PHE A 22 10.37 -2.38 2.08
C PHE A 22 9.79 -1.40 3.10
N ILE A 23 9.39 -0.23 2.64
CA ILE A 23 8.79 0.80 3.46
C ILE A 23 7.40 1.06 2.91
N THR A 24 6.37 0.71 3.68
CA THR A 24 4.97 0.91 3.32
C THR A 24 4.45 2.10 4.12
N MET A 25 4.02 3.15 3.42
CA MET A 25 3.53 4.40 4.00
C MET A 25 2.10 4.61 3.55
N LEU A 26 1.19 4.78 4.51
CA LEU A 26 -0.20 5.12 4.27
C LEU A 26 -0.54 6.46 4.89
N ALA A 27 -1.34 7.26 4.20
CA ALA A 27 -1.83 8.53 4.70
C ALA A 27 -3.27 8.77 4.26
N HIS A 28 -4.00 9.53 5.08
CA HIS A 28 -5.26 10.14 4.68
C HIS A 28 -5.00 11.22 3.64
N THR A 29 -5.67 11.12 2.51
CA THR A 29 -5.54 12.02 1.37
C THR A 29 -6.90 12.26 0.77
N ASP A 30 -7.43 13.46 1.01
CA ASP A 30 -8.69 13.90 0.41
C ASP A 30 -8.45 14.34 -1.05
N GLY A 31 -8.92 13.51 -1.99
CA GLY A 31 -8.79 13.78 -3.41
C GLY A 31 -7.44 13.39 -4.04
N VAL A 32 -7.44 13.42 -5.38
CA VAL A 32 -6.30 12.97 -6.20
C VAL A 32 -5.08 13.88 -6.03
N GLU A 33 -5.29 15.17 -5.80
CA GLU A 33 -4.19 16.12 -5.64
C GLU A 33 -3.44 15.92 -4.31
N ALA A 34 -4.15 15.60 -3.23
CA ALA A 34 -3.53 15.22 -1.96
C ALA A 34 -2.75 13.89 -2.09
N ALA A 35 -3.32 12.92 -2.81
CA ALA A 35 -2.64 11.65 -3.10
C ALA A 35 -1.31 11.88 -3.86
N LYS A 36 -1.33 12.67 -4.93
CA LYS A 36 -0.12 13.02 -5.68
C LYS A 36 0.90 13.78 -4.83
N ALA A 37 0.46 14.76 -4.03
CA ALA A 37 1.34 15.50 -3.15
C ALA A 37 2.04 14.59 -2.14
N PHE A 38 1.32 13.61 -1.57
CA PHE A 38 1.89 12.62 -0.68
C PHE A 38 2.93 11.75 -1.41
N VAL A 39 2.61 11.23 -2.59
CA VAL A 39 3.56 10.44 -3.41
C VAL A 39 4.85 11.20 -3.69
N GLU A 40 4.76 12.47 -4.08
CA GLU A 40 5.93 13.30 -4.35
C GLU A 40 6.75 13.57 -3.08
N SER A 41 6.09 13.74 -1.93
CA SER A 41 6.79 13.86 -0.64
C SER A 41 7.58 12.59 -0.29
N VAL A 42 6.99 11.40 -0.50
CA VAL A 42 7.65 10.12 -0.24
C VAL A 42 8.82 9.89 -1.20
N ARG A 43 8.66 10.25 -2.49
CA ARG A 43 9.74 10.23 -3.48
C ARG A 43 10.90 11.15 -3.11
N ALA A 44 10.60 12.33 -2.56
CA ALA A 44 11.61 13.27 -2.10
C ALA A 44 12.32 12.80 -0.81
N GLU A 45 11.62 12.08 0.06
CA GLU A 45 12.19 11.47 1.28
C GLU A 45 13.07 10.24 0.95
N HIS A 46 12.72 9.50 -0.10
CA HIS A 46 13.39 8.27 -0.50
C HIS A 46 13.96 8.30 -1.94
N PRO A 47 14.81 9.27 -2.30
CA PRO A 47 15.31 9.43 -3.67
C PRO A 47 16.20 8.26 -4.14
N ASP A 48 16.82 7.54 -3.20
CA ASP A 48 17.69 6.38 -3.48
C ASP A 48 16.90 5.08 -3.71
N ALA A 49 15.57 5.09 -3.56
CA ALA A 49 14.76 3.91 -3.78
C ALA A 49 14.63 3.57 -5.27
N ARG A 50 14.54 2.27 -5.55
CA ARG A 50 14.50 1.74 -6.92
C ARG A 50 13.11 1.83 -7.55
N HIS A 51 12.08 1.65 -6.73
CA HIS A 51 10.69 1.61 -7.13
C HIS A 51 9.84 2.24 -6.03
N HIS A 52 8.89 3.08 -6.44
CA HIS A 52 7.85 3.67 -5.61
C HIS A 52 6.49 3.18 -6.12
N CYS A 53 6.10 1.98 -5.70
CA CYS A 53 4.78 1.46 -6.05
C CYS A 53 3.72 2.25 -5.29
N VAL A 54 2.68 2.70 -5.98
CA VAL A 54 1.64 3.54 -5.39
C VAL A 54 0.27 2.93 -5.66
N ALA A 55 -0.63 3.02 -4.69
CA ALA A 55 -2.06 2.88 -4.90
C ALA A 55 -2.83 3.90 -4.04
N TRP A 56 -3.92 4.46 -4.55
CA TRP A 56 -4.76 5.38 -3.80
C TRP A 56 -6.24 5.24 -4.14
N VAL A 57 -7.05 5.61 -3.15
CA VAL A 57 -8.50 5.77 -3.20
C VAL A 57 -8.79 7.21 -2.80
N ALA A 58 -8.99 8.09 -3.78
CA ALA A 58 -9.15 9.53 -3.56
C ALA A 58 -10.59 9.96 -3.22
N GLY A 59 -11.53 9.03 -3.15
CA GLY A 59 -12.93 9.29 -2.84
C GLY A 59 -13.55 8.19 -1.99
N ALA A 60 -14.85 7.96 -2.18
CA ALA A 60 -15.56 6.88 -1.51
C ALA A 60 -14.94 5.51 -1.90
N PRO A 61 -14.89 4.53 -0.99
CA PRO A 61 -14.30 3.21 -1.25
C PRO A 61 -14.97 2.48 -2.43
N ASP A 62 -16.24 2.79 -2.69
CA ASP A 62 -17.04 2.20 -3.79
C ASP A 62 -16.99 3.06 -5.08
N ASP A 63 -16.39 4.25 -5.03
CA ASP A 63 -16.28 5.15 -6.17
C ASP A 63 -15.07 4.79 -7.03
N SER A 64 -15.32 3.91 -8.00
CA SER A 64 -14.34 3.46 -8.99
C SER A 64 -13.72 4.58 -9.85
N GLN A 65 -14.28 5.80 -9.86
CA GLN A 65 -13.76 6.91 -10.67
C GLN A 65 -12.55 7.61 -10.03
N GLN A 66 -12.30 7.38 -8.73
CA GLN A 66 -11.26 8.07 -7.97
C GLN A 66 -10.17 7.13 -7.45
N LEU A 67 -9.98 6.01 -8.15
CA LEU A 67 -8.94 5.02 -7.86
C LEU A 67 -7.73 5.24 -8.76
N GLY A 68 -6.52 5.06 -8.24
CA GLY A 68 -5.30 5.08 -9.04
C GLY A 68 -4.21 4.19 -8.48
N PHE A 69 -3.37 3.67 -9.36
CA PHE A 69 -2.22 2.86 -9.00
C PHE A 69 -1.07 3.06 -9.98
N SER A 70 0.15 2.80 -9.53
CA SER A 70 1.38 2.87 -10.32
C SER A 70 2.36 1.79 -9.85
N ASP A 71 2.89 1.01 -10.80
CA ASP A 71 3.90 -0.03 -10.55
C ASP A 71 5.35 0.52 -10.59
N ASP A 72 5.56 1.79 -10.96
CA ASP A 72 6.86 2.52 -10.95
C ASP A 72 8.09 1.68 -11.37
N GLY A 73 7.98 0.97 -12.50
CA GLY A 73 9.05 0.18 -13.10
C GLY A 73 9.06 -1.32 -12.75
N GLU A 74 8.14 -1.79 -11.90
CA GLU A 74 7.81 -3.21 -11.81
C GLU A 74 7.00 -3.68 -13.04
N PRO A 75 7.02 -4.99 -13.39
CA PRO A 75 6.21 -5.51 -14.49
C PRO A 75 4.74 -5.10 -14.31
N ALA A 76 4.12 -4.55 -15.36
CA ALA A 76 2.78 -3.98 -15.24
C ALA A 76 1.78 -4.95 -14.59
N GLY A 77 1.16 -4.50 -13.49
CA GLY A 77 0.16 -5.24 -12.74
C GLY A 77 0.68 -6.19 -11.66
N THR A 78 1.96 -6.13 -11.27
CA THR A 78 2.50 -6.98 -10.20
C THR A 78 2.37 -6.38 -8.80
N ALA A 79 2.38 -5.06 -8.64
CA ALA A 79 2.39 -4.43 -7.31
C ALA A 79 1.18 -3.50 -7.10
N GLY A 80 0.96 -2.53 -7.98
CA GLY A 80 -0.09 -1.51 -7.84
C GLY A 80 -1.51 -2.08 -7.87
N LYS A 81 -1.77 -3.09 -8.70
CA LYS A 81 -3.11 -3.71 -8.81
C LYS A 81 -3.49 -4.52 -7.56
N PRO A 82 -2.62 -5.40 -7.00
CA PRO A 82 -2.85 -6.02 -5.70
C PRO A 82 -3.02 -5.02 -4.56
N MET A 83 -2.21 -3.96 -4.50
CA MET A 83 -2.33 -2.91 -3.48
C MET A 83 -3.69 -2.22 -3.55
N LEU A 84 -4.15 -1.84 -4.74
CA LEU A 84 -5.46 -1.22 -4.92
C LEU A 84 -6.61 -2.15 -4.51
N ALA A 85 -6.52 -3.44 -4.87
CA ALA A 85 -7.54 -4.42 -4.49
C ALA A 85 -7.70 -4.54 -2.96
N GLN A 86 -6.59 -4.43 -2.20
CA GLN A 86 -6.64 -4.46 -0.75
C GLN A 86 -7.21 -3.17 -0.14
N LEU A 87 -6.88 -2.01 -0.72
CA LEU A 87 -7.49 -0.74 -0.30
C LEU A 87 -9.00 -0.76 -0.50
N MET A 88 -9.47 -1.17 -1.69
CA MET A 88 -10.91 -1.32 -1.96
C MET A 88 -11.57 -2.35 -1.02
N GLY A 89 -10.91 -3.49 -0.79
CA GLY A 89 -11.42 -4.54 0.11
C GLY A 89 -11.40 -4.18 1.61
N SER A 90 -10.77 -3.06 1.99
CA SER A 90 -10.76 -2.56 3.37
C SER A 90 -11.98 -1.70 3.71
N GLY A 91 -12.69 -1.18 2.70
CA GLY A 91 -13.82 -0.25 2.90
C GLY A 91 -13.40 1.13 3.42
N VAL A 92 -12.12 1.49 3.29
CA VAL A 92 -11.56 2.79 3.68
C VAL A 92 -11.45 3.69 2.44
N GLY A 93 -12.00 4.90 2.53
CA GLY A 93 -11.89 5.95 1.51
C GLY A 93 -10.78 6.95 1.83
N GLU A 94 -10.51 7.84 0.87
CA GLU A 94 -9.54 8.95 1.01
C GLU A 94 -8.17 8.50 1.55
N ILE A 95 -7.64 7.42 0.99
CA ILE A 95 -6.41 6.78 1.47
C ILE A 95 -5.41 6.60 0.34
N THR A 96 -4.15 6.95 0.60
CA THR A 96 -3.03 6.69 -0.30
C THR A 96 -2.03 5.77 0.38
N ALA A 97 -1.57 4.77 -0.36
CA ALA A 97 -0.50 3.85 0.01
C ALA A 97 0.68 3.99 -0.96
N VAL A 98 1.86 4.20 -0.41
CA VAL A 98 3.14 4.22 -1.15
C VAL A 98 4.04 3.14 -0.58
N VAL A 99 4.62 2.35 -1.45
CA VAL A 99 5.57 1.31 -1.09
C VAL A 99 6.89 1.62 -1.78
N VAL A 100 7.87 1.90 -0.94
CA VAL A 100 9.23 2.21 -1.32
C VAL A 100 10.07 0.96 -1.16
N ARG A 101 10.76 0.57 -2.24
CA ARG A 101 11.62 -0.60 -2.24
C ARG A 101 13.08 -0.20 -2.44
N TYR A 102 13.92 -0.57 -1.48
CA TYR A 102 15.37 -0.51 -1.57
C TYR A 102 15.93 -1.86 -2.00
N TYR A 103 16.66 -1.89 -3.12
CA TYR A 103 17.22 -3.11 -3.68
C TYR A 103 18.51 -3.52 -2.98
N GLY A 104 18.50 -4.68 -2.31
CA GLY A 104 19.67 -5.24 -1.60
C GLY A 104 20.55 -6.21 -2.40
N GLY A 105 20.32 -6.37 -3.72
CA GLY A 105 21.15 -7.25 -4.57
C GLY A 105 20.46 -8.49 -5.16
N ILE A 106 19.20 -8.77 -4.83
CA ILE A 106 18.46 -9.94 -5.35
C ILE A 106 17.25 -9.53 -6.20
N CYS A 107 17.24 -9.97 -7.45
CA CYS A 107 16.15 -9.75 -8.41
C CYS A 107 14.94 -10.59 -8.02
N TRP A 108 13.89 -9.94 -7.51
CA TRP A 108 12.59 -10.58 -7.34
C TRP A 108 11.83 -10.53 -8.66
N HIS A 109 11.98 -11.56 -9.49
CA HIS A 109 11.00 -11.88 -10.51
C HIS A 109 9.97 -12.79 -9.83
N ARG A 110 8.75 -12.27 -9.59
CA ARG A 110 7.56 -12.98 -9.04
C ARG A 110 7.57 -13.29 -7.54
N TRP A 111 7.03 -12.36 -6.76
CA TRP A 111 6.24 -12.60 -5.53
C TRP A 111 4.88 -11.97 -5.91
N VAL A 112 3.80 -12.72 -6.04
CA VAL A 112 3.12 -13.57 -5.07
C VAL A 112 2.87 -14.96 -5.67
N SER A 113 3.52 -16.02 -5.17
CA SER A 113 2.98 -17.37 -5.30
C SER A 113 2.38 -17.78 -3.96
N GLU A 114 1.29 -18.53 -4.01
CA GLU A 114 0.51 -19.03 -2.87
C GLU A 114 1.30 -19.92 -1.87
N SER A 115 2.62 -19.92 -1.93
CA SER A 115 3.51 -20.82 -1.19
C SER A 115 4.02 -20.21 0.13
N VAL A 116 3.67 -18.96 0.43
CA VAL A 116 3.97 -18.27 1.72
C VAL A 116 2.72 -18.21 2.61
N TRP A 117 1.64 -18.88 2.22
CA TRP A 117 0.47 -19.04 3.09
C TRP A 117 0.72 -20.18 4.09
N ARG A 118 1.28 -19.85 5.26
CA ARG A 118 0.88 -20.56 6.47
C ARG A 118 -0.26 -19.78 7.08
N ARG A 119 -1.49 -20.28 6.88
CA ARG A 119 -2.69 -19.80 7.55
C ARG A 119 -2.38 -19.67 9.05
N ARG A 120 -2.18 -18.45 9.55
CA ARG A 120 -2.14 -18.21 10.99
C ARG A 120 -3.60 -18.16 11.44
N GLU A 121 -4.15 -19.35 11.67
CA GLU A 121 -5.39 -19.46 12.43
C GLU A 121 -5.15 -18.85 13.81
N SER A 122 -6.03 -17.91 14.18
CA SER A 122 -6.24 -17.35 15.52
C SER A 122 -5.00 -16.96 16.33
N GLY A 123 -4.55 -15.73 16.14
CA GLY A 123 -3.77 -15.01 17.13
C GLY A 123 -3.98 -13.52 16.93
N ALA A 124 -4.92 -12.95 17.68
CA ALA A 124 -5.38 -11.57 17.62
C ALA A 124 -4.25 -10.57 17.26
N ALA A 125 -4.35 -9.98 16.06
CA ALA A 125 -3.78 -8.65 15.86
C ALA A 125 -4.54 -7.69 16.79
N PRO A 126 -3.87 -6.73 17.46
CA PRO A 126 -4.55 -5.80 18.34
C PRO A 126 -5.69 -5.10 17.59
N ALA A 127 -6.85 -5.09 18.21
CA ALA A 127 -8.12 -4.75 17.60
C ALA A 127 -8.20 -3.29 17.12
N ASN A 128 -8.84 -3.13 15.95
CA ASN A 128 -9.65 -1.99 15.52
C ASN A 128 -9.02 -0.75 14.86
N ASP A 129 -7.81 -0.81 14.28
CA ASP A 129 -7.43 0.21 13.27
C ASP A 129 -7.58 -0.36 11.85
N PRO A 130 -8.64 0.02 11.09
CA PRO A 130 -8.81 -0.41 9.70
C PRO A 130 -7.62 0.00 8.81
N THR A 131 -6.90 1.06 9.19
CA THR A 131 -5.68 1.52 8.51
C THR A 131 -4.56 0.49 8.66
N GLN A 132 -4.29 0.01 9.87
CA GLN A 132 -3.24 -0.98 10.12
C GLN A 132 -3.56 -2.33 9.47
N ASP A 133 -4.83 -2.71 9.42
CA ASP A 133 -5.27 -3.92 8.71
C ASP A 133 -5.09 -3.78 7.19
N ALA A 134 -5.45 -2.63 6.61
CA ALA A 134 -5.19 -2.33 5.20
C ALA A 134 -3.69 -2.40 4.88
N ILE A 135 -2.81 -1.89 5.75
CA ILE A 135 -1.36 -1.95 5.58
C ILE A 135 -0.86 -3.38 5.54
N ASN A 136 -1.24 -4.18 6.53
CA ASN A 136 -0.84 -5.57 6.59
C ASN A 136 -1.27 -6.28 5.30
N ARG A 137 -2.51 -6.06 4.86
CA ARG A 137 -3.04 -6.65 3.63
C ARG A 137 -2.31 -6.20 2.36
N ILE A 138 -2.04 -4.90 2.21
CA ILE A 138 -1.30 -4.31 1.08
C ILE A 138 0.12 -4.86 1.04
N TYR A 139 0.78 -4.90 2.19
CA TYR A 139 2.11 -5.48 2.35
C TYR A 139 2.14 -6.96 1.96
N PHE A 140 1.16 -7.76 2.42
CA PHE A 140 1.05 -9.18 2.08
C PHE A 140 0.57 -9.46 0.64
N ALA A 141 0.12 -8.43 -0.10
CA ALA A 141 -0.36 -8.56 -1.46
C ALA A 141 0.70 -8.21 -2.52
N MET A 142 1.83 -7.63 -2.13
CA MET A 142 3.02 -7.42 -2.97
C MET A 142 4.00 -8.59 -2.85
#